data_AF-A0A6C7C4N6-F1
#
_entry.id   AF-A0A6C7C4N6-F1
#
_cell.length_a   1.000
_cell.length_b   1.000
_cell.length_c   1.000
_cell.angle_alpha   90.00
_cell.angle_beta   90.00
_cell.angle_gamma   90.00
#
_symmetry.space_group_name_H-M   'P 1'
#
loop_
_entity.id
_entity.type
_entity.pdbx_description
1 polymer ?
#
loop_
_entity_poly.entity_id
_entity_poly.type
_entity_poly.pdbx_seq_one_letter_code
_entity_poly.pdbx_strand_id
1 'polypeptide(L)'
;MPLPERMRPVKVSSNKIKELSKKASQILARIDEGAKEEDPALKSMIDEWNRQVVSPWSFSAFRDFSSWTSAIEFTRIAFTSAKWYADFTWDELIQTINAVCDAKSKESEQDLALSILIKNFAGNPSDLIFWPDEWFQNPDMLHVDLTTEEIAGYLMARSGRHLADAPQIELKYPLPQDDAASS
;
A
#
# COMPACT_ATOMS: atom_id res chain seq x y z
N MET A 1 6.20 13.35 -5.70
CA MET A 1 7.34 12.93 -6.56
C MET A 1 7.04 11.56 -7.16
N PRO A 2 7.57 11.19 -8.35
CA PRO A 2 7.32 9.86 -8.90
C PRO A 2 8.04 8.78 -8.09
N LEU A 3 7.45 7.59 -8.02
CA LEU A 3 8.14 6.41 -7.47
C LEU A 3 9.46 6.13 -8.21
N PRO A 4 10.45 5.53 -7.51
CA PRO A 4 11.69 5.06 -8.12
C PRO A 4 11.42 4.17 -9.33
N GLU A 5 12.23 4.29 -10.38
CA GLU A 5 11.92 3.69 -11.69
C GLU A 5 11.65 2.19 -11.62
N ARG A 6 12.48 1.45 -10.88
CA ARG A 6 12.35 -0.01 -10.69
C ARG A 6 11.15 -0.43 -9.83
N MET A 7 10.56 0.52 -9.10
CA MET A 7 9.42 0.31 -8.20
C MET A 7 8.09 0.72 -8.84
N ARG A 8 8.11 1.28 -10.05
CA ARG A 8 6.89 1.73 -10.73
C ARG A 8 6.00 0.55 -11.12
N PRO A 9 4.67 0.77 -11.19
CA PRO A 9 3.73 -0.22 -11.69
C PRO A 9 4.11 -0.75 -13.07
N VAL A 10 3.70 -2.00 -13.36
CA VAL A 10 3.75 -2.52 -14.72
C VAL A 10 2.95 -1.60 -15.64
N LYS A 11 3.51 -1.23 -16.79
CA LYS A 11 2.79 -0.43 -17.78
C LYS A 11 1.66 -1.27 -18.38
N VAL A 12 0.43 -0.85 -18.12
CA VAL A 12 -0.79 -1.46 -18.66
C VAL A 12 -1.50 -0.45 -19.55
N SER A 13 -2.04 -0.91 -20.68
CA SER A 13 -2.78 -0.05 -21.59
C SER A 13 -4.07 0.45 -20.94
N SER A 14 -4.46 1.69 -21.25
CA SER A 14 -5.72 2.27 -20.76
C SER A 14 -6.94 1.44 -21.19
N ASN A 15 -6.89 0.83 -22.38
CA ASN A 15 -7.94 -0.07 -22.85
C ASN A 15 -8.07 -1.31 -21.96
N LYS A 16 -6.94 -1.90 -21.52
CA LYS A 16 -6.97 -3.07 -20.65
C LYS A 16 -7.52 -2.74 -19.27
N ILE A 17 -7.13 -1.59 -18.71
CA ILE A 17 -7.69 -1.09 -17.43
C ILE A 17 -9.20 -0.92 -17.54
N LYS A 18 -9.70 -0.27 -18.60
CA LYS A 18 -11.15 -0.08 -18.83
C LYS A 18 -11.91 -1.39 -18.97
N GLU A 19 -11.33 -2.37 -19.67
CA GLU A 19 -11.94 -3.69 -19.84
C GLU A 19 -12.09 -4.40 -18.48
N LEU A 20 -11.00 -4.48 -17.72
CA LEU A 20 -11.00 -5.18 -16.43
C LEU A 20 -11.79 -4.43 -15.35
N SER A 21 -11.80 -3.10 -15.35
CA SER A 21 -12.63 -2.33 -14.42
C SER A 21 -14.11 -2.57 -14.67
N LYS A 22 -14.53 -2.71 -15.94
CA LYS A 22 -15.90 -3.09 -16.29
C LYS A 22 -16.23 -4.49 -15.78
N LYS A 23 -15.32 -5.46 -15.95
CA LYS A 23 -15.50 -6.82 -15.40
C LYS A 23 -15.59 -6.80 -13.87
N ALA A 24 -14.78 -6.01 -13.18
CA ALA A 24 -14.86 -5.84 -11.71
C ALA A 24 -16.23 -5.29 -11.28
N SER A 25 -16.76 -4.27 -11.96
CA SER A 25 -18.11 -3.76 -11.69
C SER A 25 -19.22 -4.78 -11.96
N GLN A 26 -19.06 -5.66 -12.96
CA GLN A 26 -20.01 -6.75 -13.22
C GLN A 26 -19.98 -7.81 -12.12
N ILE A 27 -18.80 -8.11 -11.57
CA ILE A 27 -18.66 -9.01 -10.42
C ILE A 27 -19.37 -8.41 -9.21
N LEU A 28 -19.12 -7.13 -8.89
CA LEU A 28 -19.79 -6.43 -7.79
C LEU A 28 -21.32 -6.44 -7.95
N ALA A 29 -21.84 -6.06 -9.12
CA ALA A 29 -23.29 -6.05 -9.36
C ALA A 29 -23.93 -7.43 -9.12
N ARG A 30 -23.25 -8.51 -9.50
CA ARG A 30 -23.73 -9.87 -9.27
C ARG A 30 -23.73 -10.25 -7.78
N ILE A 31 -22.75 -9.75 -7.02
CA ILE A 31 -22.71 -9.89 -5.55
C ILE A 31 -23.87 -9.10 -4.92
N ASP A 32 -24.12 -7.88 -5.37
CA ASP A 32 -25.22 -7.02 -4.90
C ASP A 32 -26.60 -7.63 -5.20
N GLU A 33 -26.73 -8.38 -6.30
CA GLU A 33 -27.91 -9.17 -6.65
C GLU A 33 -28.11 -10.43 -5.77
N GLY A 34 -27.16 -10.72 -4.88
CA GLY A 34 -27.24 -11.79 -3.89
C GLY A 34 -26.40 -13.04 -4.19
N ALA A 35 -25.52 -13.00 -5.20
CA ALA A 35 -24.59 -14.10 -5.44
C ALA A 35 -23.60 -14.22 -4.28
N LYS A 36 -23.42 -15.45 -3.80
CA LYS A 36 -22.50 -15.78 -2.71
C LYS A 36 -21.16 -16.25 -3.25
N GLU A 37 -20.16 -16.30 -2.37
CA GLU A 37 -18.80 -16.76 -2.71
C GLU A 37 -18.77 -18.16 -3.32
N GLU A 38 -19.72 -19.03 -2.96
CA GLU A 38 -19.84 -20.39 -3.47
C GLU A 38 -20.52 -20.48 -4.85
N ASP A 39 -21.06 -19.38 -5.41
CA ASP A 39 -21.66 -19.36 -6.74
C ASP A 39 -20.59 -19.73 -7.80
N PRO A 40 -20.75 -20.86 -8.52
CA PRO A 40 -19.74 -21.32 -9.48
C PRO A 40 -19.51 -20.34 -10.64
N ALA A 41 -20.55 -19.63 -11.07
CA ALA A 41 -20.45 -18.66 -12.14
C ALA A 41 -19.71 -17.39 -11.67
N LEU A 42 -20.00 -16.91 -10.46
CA LEU A 42 -19.27 -15.79 -9.87
C LEU A 42 -17.79 -16.13 -9.65
N LYS A 43 -17.51 -17.32 -9.11
CA LYS A 43 -16.14 -17.80 -8.92
C LYS A 43 -15.37 -17.84 -10.24
N SER A 44 -16.00 -18.34 -11.31
CA SER A 44 -15.40 -18.34 -12.65
C SER A 44 -15.08 -16.92 -13.15
N MET A 45 -15.96 -15.93 -12.90
CA MET A 45 -15.71 -14.53 -13.26
C MET A 45 -14.52 -13.95 -12.50
N ILE A 46 -14.44 -14.20 -11.19
CA ILE A 46 -13.32 -13.77 -10.34
C ILE A 46 -12.01 -14.43 -10.81
N ASP A 47 -12.01 -15.74 -11.07
CA ASP A 47 -10.84 -16.49 -11.54
C ASP A 47 -10.38 -16.03 -12.94
N GLU A 48 -11.31 -15.70 -13.84
CA GLU A 48 -10.98 -15.11 -15.13
C GLU A 48 -10.34 -13.72 -14.98
N TRP A 49 -10.86 -12.90 -14.09
CA TRP A 49 -10.29 -11.58 -13.81
C TRP A 49 -8.89 -11.70 -13.18
N ASN A 50 -8.75 -12.52 -12.15
CA ASN A 50 -7.51 -12.71 -11.41
C ASN A 50 -6.36 -13.27 -12.26
N ARG A 51 -6.65 -14.08 -13.29
CA ARG A 51 -5.65 -14.57 -14.26
C ARG A 51 -5.01 -13.47 -15.11
N GLN A 52 -5.55 -12.25 -15.10
CA GLN A 52 -5.12 -11.16 -15.96
C GLN A 52 -4.35 -10.06 -15.22
N VAL A 53 -4.21 -10.16 -13.91
CA VAL A 53 -3.55 -9.16 -13.05
C VAL A 53 -2.30 -9.75 -12.39
N VAL A 54 -1.50 -8.88 -11.77
CA VAL A 54 -0.25 -9.31 -11.09
C VAL A 54 -0.55 -9.81 -9.68
N SER A 55 -1.47 -9.13 -8.97
CA SER A 55 -1.87 -9.43 -7.61
C SER A 55 -3.36 -9.78 -7.58
N PRO A 56 -3.73 -11.07 -7.47
CA PRO A 56 -5.12 -11.52 -7.40
C PRO A 56 -5.85 -11.02 -6.16
N TRP A 57 -7.17 -10.87 -6.28
CA TRP A 57 -8.05 -10.44 -5.20
C TRP A 57 -9.03 -11.54 -4.76
N SER A 58 -9.39 -11.52 -3.48
CA SER A 58 -10.42 -12.39 -2.89
C SER A 58 -11.84 -11.90 -3.22
N PHE A 59 -12.84 -12.75 -2.98
CA PHE A 59 -14.26 -12.37 -3.07
C PHE A 59 -14.58 -11.11 -2.24
N SER A 60 -14.08 -11.05 -0.99
CA SER A 60 -14.32 -9.90 -0.10
C SER A 60 -13.81 -8.59 -0.70
N ALA A 61 -12.64 -8.60 -1.35
CA ALA A 61 -12.12 -7.41 -2.02
C ALA A 61 -13.03 -6.95 -3.16
N PHE A 62 -13.61 -7.86 -3.95
CA PHE A 62 -14.59 -7.50 -4.99
C PHE A 62 -15.91 -6.97 -4.42
N ARG A 63 -16.35 -7.49 -3.27
CA ARG A 63 -17.54 -7.01 -2.56
C ARG A 63 -17.32 -5.61 -1.98
N ASP A 64 -16.14 -5.36 -1.42
CA ASP A 64 -15.92 -4.22 -0.54
C ASP A 64 -15.22 -3.03 -1.25
N PHE A 65 -14.66 -3.20 -2.45
CA PHE A 65 -13.84 -2.14 -3.07
C PHE A 65 -14.58 -0.81 -3.23
N SER A 66 -15.88 -0.82 -3.49
CA SER A 66 -16.67 0.41 -3.66
C SER A 66 -16.80 1.24 -2.39
N SER A 67 -16.45 0.68 -1.23
CA SER A 67 -16.42 1.42 0.04
C SER A 67 -15.18 2.29 0.22
N TRP A 68 -14.10 2.03 -0.52
CA TRP A 68 -12.82 2.71 -0.33
C TRP A 68 -12.15 3.17 -1.64
N THR A 69 -12.57 2.67 -2.81
CA THR A 69 -11.98 3.05 -4.10
C THR A 69 -12.96 2.91 -5.28
N SER A 70 -12.51 3.34 -6.46
CA SER A 70 -13.22 3.11 -7.72
C SER A 70 -12.80 1.80 -8.38
N ALA A 71 -13.65 1.21 -9.23
CA ALA A 71 -13.30 0.01 -10.00
C ALA A 71 -12.05 0.19 -10.90
N ILE A 72 -11.79 1.41 -11.35
CA ILE A 72 -10.59 1.75 -12.15
C ILE A 72 -9.34 1.65 -11.27
N GLU A 73 -9.34 2.29 -10.11
CA GLU A 73 -8.19 2.30 -9.20
C GLU A 73 -7.99 0.91 -8.57
N PHE A 74 -9.05 0.22 -8.15
CA PHE A 74 -9.01 -1.19 -7.75
C PHE A 74 -8.29 -2.08 -8.79
N THR A 75 -8.61 -1.88 -10.07
CA THR A 75 -7.96 -2.62 -11.17
C THR A 75 -6.51 -2.23 -11.32
N ARG A 76 -6.17 -0.94 -11.22
CA ARG A 76 -4.77 -0.47 -11.30
C ARG A 76 -3.92 -1.07 -10.18
N ILE A 77 -4.43 -1.08 -8.95
CA ILE A 77 -3.74 -1.64 -7.80
C ILE A 77 -3.40 -3.11 -8.03
N ALA A 78 -4.31 -3.89 -8.63
CA ALA A 78 -4.06 -5.30 -8.96
C ALA A 78 -2.92 -5.53 -9.97
N PHE A 79 -2.54 -4.51 -10.74
CA PHE A 79 -1.36 -4.56 -11.62
C PHE A 79 -0.06 -4.13 -10.94
N THR A 80 -0.13 -3.82 -9.67
CA THR A 80 1.03 -3.50 -8.85
C THR A 80 1.44 -4.70 -8.01
N SER A 81 2.71 -4.76 -7.65
CA SER A 81 3.24 -5.77 -6.74
C SER A 81 4.39 -5.17 -5.97
N ALA A 82 4.19 -4.98 -4.67
CA ALA A 82 5.24 -4.59 -3.76
C ALA A 82 6.24 -5.73 -3.59
N LYS A 83 7.53 -5.39 -3.69
CA LYS A 83 8.64 -6.34 -3.60
C LYS A 83 9.54 -5.98 -2.43
N TRP A 84 10.25 -6.98 -1.92
CA TRP A 84 11.41 -6.75 -1.07
C TRP A 84 12.61 -6.35 -1.94
N TYR A 85 13.27 -5.24 -1.59
CA TYR A 85 14.46 -4.76 -2.29
C TYR A 85 15.65 -4.85 -1.35
N ALA A 86 16.52 -5.86 -1.46
CA ALA A 86 17.62 -6.02 -0.50
C ALA A 86 18.59 -4.82 -0.49
N ASP A 87 18.75 -4.16 -1.64
CA ASP A 87 19.56 -2.98 -1.92
C ASP A 87 18.71 -1.69 -1.96
N PHE A 88 17.66 -1.61 -1.14
CA PHE A 88 16.85 -0.37 -1.01
C PHE A 88 17.76 0.77 -0.57
N THR A 89 17.82 1.85 -1.34
CA THR A 89 18.66 3.01 -1.04
C THR A 89 17.90 4.06 -0.23
N TRP A 90 18.65 4.94 0.44
CA TRP A 90 18.09 6.07 1.17
C TRP A 90 17.23 6.97 0.27
N ASP A 91 17.73 7.32 -0.91
CA ASP A 91 17.03 8.17 -1.87
C ASP A 91 15.72 7.53 -2.34
N GLU A 92 15.71 6.21 -2.58
CA GLU A 92 14.48 5.49 -2.93
C GLU A 92 13.47 5.49 -1.77
N LEU A 93 13.93 5.38 -0.51
CA LEU A 93 13.04 5.41 0.65
C LEU A 93 12.37 6.78 0.76
N ILE A 94 13.15 7.85 0.63
CA ILE A 94 12.65 9.23 0.61
C ILE A 94 11.66 9.45 -0.54
N GLN A 95 11.98 9.00 -1.76
CA GLN A 95 11.07 9.09 -2.90
C GLN A 95 9.77 8.30 -2.64
N THR A 96 9.85 7.13 -2.02
CA THR A 96 8.68 6.28 -1.73
C THR A 96 7.77 6.91 -0.70
N ILE A 97 8.31 7.43 0.42
CA ILE A 97 7.51 8.14 1.43
C ILE A 97 6.86 9.39 0.82
N ASN A 98 7.63 10.17 0.06
CA ASN A 98 7.09 11.33 -0.65
C ASN A 98 5.96 10.95 -1.62
N ALA A 99 6.02 9.79 -2.26
CA ALA A 99 4.95 9.32 -3.14
C ALA A 99 3.66 9.01 -2.38
N VAL A 100 3.75 8.49 -1.14
CA VAL A 100 2.60 8.28 -0.24
C VAL A 100 1.99 9.62 0.17
N CYS A 101 2.81 10.59 0.58
CA CYS A 101 2.33 11.86 1.11
C CYS A 101 1.91 12.88 0.04
N ASP A 102 2.26 12.67 -1.24
CA ASP A 102 1.95 13.61 -2.32
C ASP A 102 0.49 13.49 -2.76
N ALA A 103 -0.33 14.47 -2.39
CA ALA A 103 -1.74 14.56 -2.76
C ALA A 103 -2.01 14.64 -4.28
N LYS A 104 -0.98 14.90 -5.10
CA LYS A 104 -1.10 14.91 -6.57
C LYS A 104 -0.87 13.53 -7.20
N SER A 105 -0.34 12.57 -6.44
CA SER A 105 -0.18 11.19 -6.89
C SER A 105 -1.53 10.53 -7.11
N LYS A 106 -1.58 9.52 -7.99
CA LYS A 106 -2.79 8.69 -8.12
C LYS A 106 -2.93 7.80 -6.89
N GLU A 107 -4.16 7.47 -6.52
CA GLU A 107 -4.46 6.54 -5.42
C GLU A 107 -3.71 5.21 -5.59
N SER A 108 -3.72 4.61 -6.79
CA SER A 108 -2.95 3.39 -7.07
C SER A 108 -1.43 3.54 -6.97
N GLU A 109 -0.88 4.76 -7.11
CA GLU A 109 0.55 5.02 -6.91
C GLU A 109 0.87 5.20 -5.42
N GLN A 110 0.00 5.86 -4.66
CA GLN A 110 0.09 5.97 -3.20
C GLN A 110 -0.03 4.61 -2.52
N ASP A 111 -1.00 3.79 -2.95
CA ASP A 111 -1.22 2.43 -2.42
C ASP A 111 -0.01 1.51 -2.69
N LEU A 112 0.56 1.58 -3.91
CA LEU A 112 1.78 0.86 -4.21
C LEU A 112 2.96 1.34 -3.36
N ALA A 113 3.13 2.66 -3.22
CA ALA A 113 4.19 3.23 -2.39
C ALA A 113 4.08 2.76 -0.94
N LEU A 114 2.88 2.80 -0.37
CA LEU A 114 2.61 2.31 0.98
C LEU A 114 2.86 0.79 1.10
N SER A 115 2.40 0.01 0.12
CA SER A 115 2.66 -1.43 0.06
C SER A 115 4.16 -1.76 -0.01
N ILE A 116 4.95 -0.95 -0.73
CA ILE A 116 6.41 -1.08 -0.77
C ILE A 116 7.00 -0.81 0.61
N LEU A 117 6.56 0.23 1.32
CA LEU A 117 7.01 0.52 2.68
C LEU A 117 6.68 -0.65 3.61
N ILE A 118 5.43 -1.12 3.63
CA ILE A 118 4.98 -2.25 4.48
C ILE A 118 5.80 -3.51 4.20
N LYS A 119 6.10 -3.78 2.93
CA LYS A 119 6.88 -4.97 2.55
C LYS A 119 8.34 -4.88 2.98
N ASN A 120 8.91 -3.67 3.06
CA ASN A 120 10.33 -3.44 3.27
C ASN A 120 10.71 -3.02 4.71
N PHE A 121 9.76 -2.47 5.47
CA PHE A 121 9.97 -1.95 6.81
C PHE A 121 8.80 -2.40 7.71
N ALA A 122 9.11 -3.26 8.68
CA ALA A 122 8.18 -3.61 9.74
C ALA A 122 7.88 -2.40 10.64
N GLY A 123 6.72 -2.42 11.33
CA GLY A 123 6.31 -1.33 12.23
C GLY A 123 5.27 -0.39 11.63
N ASN A 124 4.29 -0.93 10.91
CA ASN A 124 3.12 -0.22 10.37
C ASN A 124 3.36 1.20 9.83
N PRO A 125 3.98 1.32 8.63
CA PRO A 125 4.23 2.62 8.00
C PRO A 125 2.98 3.49 7.79
N SER A 126 1.80 2.88 7.66
CA SER A 126 0.53 3.61 7.51
C SER A 126 0.25 4.46 8.74
N ASP A 127 0.30 3.85 9.92
CA ASP A 127 0.03 4.55 11.18
C ASP A 127 1.05 5.68 11.41
N LEU A 128 2.34 5.42 11.17
CA LEU A 128 3.36 6.47 11.32
C LEU A 128 3.09 7.71 10.45
N ILE A 129 2.58 7.51 9.23
CA ILE A 129 2.36 8.60 8.26
C ILE A 129 1.04 9.32 8.52
N PHE A 130 -0.03 8.59 8.87
CA PHE A 130 -1.39 9.13 8.90
C PHE A 130 -2.00 9.25 10.31
N TRP A 131 -1.51 8.47 11.27
CA TRP A 131 -1.96 8.41 12.67
C TRP A 131 -0.77 8.31 13.63
N PRO A 132 0.12 9.33 13.64
CA PRO A 132 1.33 9.28 14.44
C PRO A 132 1.05 9.14 15.94
N ASP A 133 -0.06 9.65 16.46
CA ASP A 133 -0.50 9.41 17.84
C ASP A 133 -0.66 7.93 18.17
N GLU A 134 -1.32 7.17 17.29
CA GLU A 134 -1.48 5.72 17.44
C GLU A 134 -0.13 5.01 17.31
N TRP A 135 0.69 5.41 16.34
CA TRP A 135 2.02 4.81 16.14
C TRP A 135 2.95 5.01 17.33
N PHE A 136 3.03 6.24 17.85
CA PHE A 136 3.83 6.58 19.03
C PHE A 136 3.17 6.18 20.35
N GLN A 137 1.92 5.69 20.33
CA GLN A 137 1.11 5.42 21.51
C GLN A 137 1.02 6.65 22.44
N ASN A 138 0.90 7.82 21.84
CA ASN A 138 0.86 9.10 22.53
C ASN A 138 -0.21 10.03 21.93
N PRO A 139 -1.34 10.25 22.63
CA PRO A 139 -2.44 11.10 22.16
C PRO A 139 -2.02 12.54 21.80
N ASP A 140 -0.95 13.05 22.41
CA ASP A 140 -0.45 14.41 22.14
C ASP A 140 0.26 14.53 20.78
N MET A 141 0.47 13.42 20.06
CA MET A 141 1.23 13.37 18.81
C MET A 141 0.34 13.36 17.56
N LEU A 142 -0.99 13.52 17.66
CA LEU A 142 -1.90 13.46 16.51
C LEU A 142 -1.58 14.50 15.43
N HIS A 143 -1.02 15.64 15.83
CA HIS A 143 -0.66 16.75 14.93
C HIS A 143 0.84 16.95 14.80
N VAL A 144 1.65 15.94 15.15
CA VAL A 144 3.10 16.02 14.94
C VAL A 144 3.40 16.06 13.44
N ASP A 145 4.17 17.04 13.02
CA ASP A 145 4.61 17.18 11.64
C ASP A 145 6.01 16.58 11.52
N LEU A 146 6.07 15.31 11.09
CA LEU A 146 7.32 14.63 10.81
C LEU A 146 7.76 14.92 9.37
N THR A 147 9.01 15.31 9.22
CA THR A 147 9.66 15.37 7.91
C THR A 147 9.79 13.97 7.30
N THR A 148 9.96 13.89 5.98
CA THR A 148 10.16 12.62 5.27
C THR A 148 11.36 11.84 5.81
N GLU A 149 12.44 12.54 6.14
CA GLU A 149 13.65 11.98 6.73
C GLU A 149 13.41 11.42 8.13
N GLU A 150 12.58 12.08 8.94
CA GLU A 150 12.20 11.57 10.26
C GLU A 150 11.34 10.32 10.14
N ILE A 151 10.33 10.31 9.26
CA ILE A 151 9.53 9.12 8.97
C ILE A 151 10.45 7.96 8.56
N ALA A 152 11.38 8.20 7.63
CA ALA A 152 12.34 7.21 7.18
C ALA A 152 13.23 6.70 8.34
N GLY A 153 13.71 7.60 9.21
CA GLY A 153 14.45 7.25 10.41
C GLY A 153 13.66 6.33 11.34
N TYR A 154 12.40 6.67 11.62
CA TYR A 154 11.50 5.87 12.45
C TYR A 154 11.22 4.49 11.85
N LEU A 155 10.98 4.41 10.53
CA LEU A 155 10.79 3.13 9.83
C LEU A 155 12.03 2.24 9.91
N MET A 156 13.22 2.78 9.68
CA MET A 156 14.47 2.02 9.82
C MET A 156 14.69 1.54 11.26
N ALA A 157 14.50 2.44 12.24
CA ALA A 157 14.72 2.13 13.64
C ALA A 157 13.71 1.09 14.17
N ARG A 158 12.43 1.21 13.82
CA ARG A 158 11.38 0.27 14.24
C ARG A 158 11.52 -1.10 13.57
N SER A 159 11.91 -1.14 12.30
CA SER A 159 12.09 -2.39 11.57
C SER A 159 13.41 -3.11 11.86
N GLY A 160 14.37 -2.43 12.51
CA GLY A 160 15.75 -2.90 12.66
C GLY A 160 16.53 -2.95 11.34
N ARG A 161 15.97 -2.38 10.27
CA ARG A 161 16.55 -2.40 8.93
C ARG A 161 17.33 -1.12 8.68
N HIS A 162 18.65 -1.23 8.59
CA HIS A 162 19.53 -0.13 8.25
C HIS A 162 19.90 -0.15 6.76
N LEU A 163 19.76 1.00 6.09
CA LEU A 163 20.22 1.17 4.72
C LEU A 163 21.67 1.67 4.73
N ALA A 164 22.51 1.13 3.85
CA ALA A 164 23.97 1.36 3.89
C ALA A 164 24.37 2.82 3.56
N ASP A 165 23.53 3.52 2.81
CA ASP A 165 23.71 4.91 2.37
C ASP A 165 22.88 5.92 3.17
N ALA A 166 22.15 5.47 4.19
CA ALA A 166 21.36 6.36 5.03
C ALA A 166 22.26 7.30 5.86
N PRO A 167 21.92 8.59 5.95
CA PRO A 167 22.61 9.50 6.86
C PRO A 167 22.32 9.12 8.31
N GLN A 168 23.13 9.62 9.24
CA GLN A 168 22.79 9.57 10.66
C GLN A 168 21.60 10.49 10.92
N ILE A 169 20.54 9.94 11.51
CA ILE A 169 19.30 10.68 11.81
C ILE A 169 19.04 10.57 13.30
N GLU A 170 18.82 11.72 13.92
CA GLU A 170 18.42 11.82 15.31
C GLU A 170 16.89 11.77 15.41
N LEU A 171 16.36 10.78 16.12
CA LEU A 171 14.92 10.64 16.35
C LEU A 171 14.52 11.49 17.55
N LYS A 172 13.66 12.50 17.31
CA LYS A 172 13.23 13.47 18.33
C LYS A 172 12.43 12.85 19.47
N TYR A 173 11.62 11.84 19.13
CA TYR A 173 10.75 11.10 20.03
C TYR A 173 11.24 9.66 20.18
N PRO A 174 11.06 9.05 21.36
CA PRO A 174 11.40 7.65 21.58
C PRO A 174 10.56 6.73 20.69
N LEU A 175 11.09 5.55 20.38
CA LEU A 175 10.29 4.49 19.78
C LEU A 175 9.22 4.03 20.79
N PRO A 176 8.01 3.67 20.31
CA PRO A 176 7.00 3.04 21.16
C PRO A 176 7.57 1.75 21.75
N GLN A 177 7.22 1.43 23.00
CA GLN A 177 7.61 0.14 23.58
C GLN A 177 6.96 -0.96 22.75
N ASP A 178 7.70 -2.02 22.43
CA ASP A 178 7.07 -3.20 21.82
C ASP A 178 6.01 -3.71 22.79
N ASP A 179 4.80 -3.98 22.29
CA ASP A 179 3.90 -4.90 22.99
C ASP A 179 4.70 -6.19 23.14
N ALA A 180 5.17 -6.46 24.36
CA ALA A 180 5.94 -7.63 24.69
C ALA A 180 5.22 -8.83 24.06
N ALA A 181 5.91 -9.51 23.15
CA ALA A 181 5.45 -10.74 22.54
C ALA A 181 4.89 -11.66 23.63
N SER A 182 3.56 -11.69 23.74
CA SER A 182 2.88 -12.70 24.53
C SER A 182 3.00 -13.97 23.70
N SER A 183 3.99 -14.77 24.11
CA SER A 183 4.34 -16.07 23.55
C SER A 183 3.19 -17.07 23.64
#